data_AF-A0A5J6U731-F1
#
_entry.id   AF-A0A5J6U731-F1
#
_cell.length_a   1.000
_cell.length_b   1.000
_cell.length_c   1.000
_cell.angle_alpha   90.00
_cell.angle_beta   90.00
_cell.angle_gamma   90.00
#
_symmetry.space_group_name_H-M   'P 1'
#
loop_
_entity.id
_entity.type
_entity.pdbx_description
1 polymer ?
#
loop_
_entity_poly.entity_id
_entity_poly.type
_entity_poly.pdbx_seq_one_letter_code
_entity_poly.pdbx_strand_id
1 'polypeptide(L)' 'MPLIDRITKFLRSPQGQKARSQVQRAARDPRNKAKIQRLLAKVRGGGGRGPGGAGGPRGH' A
#
# COMPACT_ATOMS: atom_id res chain seq x y z
N MET A 1 -18.75 21.49 18.58
CA MET A 1 -18.87 20.27 17.74
C MET A 1 -17.50 19.60 17.67
N PRO A 2 -17.29 18.44 18.33
CA PRO A 2 -16.02 17.75 18.28
C PRO A 2 -15.82 17.14 16.90
N LEU A 3 -14.65 17.39 16.30
CA LEU A 3 -14.25 16.91 14.96
C LEU A 3 -14.42 15.39 14.79
N ILE A 4 -14.30 14.67 15.91
CA ILE A 4 -14.46 13.23 16.05
C ILE A 4 -15.86 12.79 15.59
N ASP A 5 -16.92 13.49 16.00
CA ASP A 5 -18.30 13.10 15.68
C ASP A 5 -18.58 13.17 14.17
N ARG A 6 -17.97 14.17 13.50
CA ARG A 6 -18.06 14.34 12.05
C ARG A 6 -17.34 13.22 11.30
N ILE A 7 -16.19 12.76 11.81
CA ILE A 7 -15.46 11.60 11.27
C ILE A 7 -16.27 10.31 11.48
N THR A 8 -16.85 10.10 12.67
CA THR A 8 -17.68 8.92 12.95
C THR A 8 -18.94 8.89 12.07
N LYS A 9 -19.57 10.05 11.85
CA LYS A 9 -20.73 10.20 10.96
C LYS A 9 -20.34 9.97 9.49
N PHE A 10 -19.13 10.37 9.09
CA PHE A 10 -18.59 10.10 7.76
C PHE A 10 -18.22 8.63 7.55
N LEU A 11 -17.69 7.97 8.58
CA LEU A 11 -17.44 6.52 8.57
C LEU A 11 -18.73 5.70 8.51
N ARG A 12 -19.81 6.20 9.13
CA ARG A 12 -21.16 5.62 9.06
C ARG A 12 -21.94 6.03 7.79
N SER A 13 -21.44 6.97 6.99
CA SER A 13 -22.05 7.38 5.72
C SER A 13 -21.84 6.35 4.61
N PRO A 14 -22.72 6.28 3.60
CA PRO A 14 -22.53 5.45 2.41
C PRO A 14 -21.19 5.67 1.71
N GLN A 15 -20.59 6.86 1.82
CA GLN A 15 -19.25 7.15 1.29
C GLN A 15 -18.16 6.40 2.06
N GLY A 16 -18.23 6.34 3.40
CA GLY A 16 -17.31 5.57 4.25
C GLY A 16 -17.44 4.06 4.06
N GLN A 17 -18.68 3.57 3.88
CA GLN A 17 -18.89 2.16 3.52
C GLN A 17 -18.32 1.82 2.15
N LYS A 18 -18.51 2.67 1.12
CA LYS A 18 -17.88 2.49 -0.19
C LYS A 18 -16.36 2.48 -0.10
N ALA A 19 -15.76 3.34 0.71
CA ALA A 19 -14.31 3.34 0.95
C ALA A 19 -13.85 2.02 1.59
N ARG A 20 -14.57 1.52 2.60
CA ARG A 20 -14.29 0.20 3.19
C ARG A 20 -14.42 -0.94 2.19
N SER A 21 -15.45 -0.95 1.35
CA SER A 21 -15.65 -1.99 0.33
C SER A 21 -14.58 -1.95 -0.75
N GLN A 22 -14.13 -0.76 -1.16
CA GLN A 22 -13.02 -0.60 -2.10
C GLN A 22 -11.70 -1.08 -1.48
N VAL A 23 -11.45 -0.77 -0.21
CA VAL A 23 -10.27 -1.26 0.52
C VAL A 23 -10.34 -2.77 0.69
N GLN A 24 -11.49 -3.35 1.05
CA GLN A 24 -11.65 -4.79 1.15
C GLN A 24 -11.43 -5.50 -0.19
N ARG A 25 -11.93 -4.93 -1.29
CA ARG A 25 -11.69 -5.46 -2.65
C ARG A 25 -10.21 -5.36 -3.02
N ALA A 26 -9.59 -4.20 -2.80
CA ALA A 26 -8.16 -4.00 -3.05
C ALA A 26 -7.27 -4.90 -2.17
N ALA A 27 -7.69 -5.19 -0.94
CA ALA A 27 -6.99 -6.09 -0.01
C ALA A 27 -7.20 -7.57 -0.35
N ARG A 28 -8.38 -7.93 -0.88
CA ARG A 28 -8.69 -9.28 -1.37
C ARG A 28 -8.02 -9.60 -2.69
N ASP A 29 -7.44 -8.62 -3.38
CA ASP A 29 -6.84 -8.83 -4.68
C ASP A 29 -5.33 -9.11 -4.58
N PRO A 30 -4.88 -10.38 -4.66
CA PRO A 30 -3.46 -10.72 -4.58
C PRO A 30 -2.67 -10.18 -5.77
N ARG A 31 -3.31 -9.90 -6.92
CA ARG A 31 -2.63 -9.29 -8.09
C ARG A 31 -2.12 -7.89 -7.78
N ASN A 32 -2.78 -7.16 -6.88
CA ASN A 32 -2.35 -5.83 -6.50
C ASN A 32 -1.14 -5.86 -5.56
N LYS A 33 -0.89 -6.97 -4.83
CA LYS A 33 0.29 -7.12 -3.97
C LYS A 33 1.59 -6.98 -4.76
N ALA A 34 1.72 -7.58 -5.94
CA ALA A 34 2.94 -7.48 -6.74
C ALA A 34 3.22 -6.03 -7.18
N LYS A 35 2.17 -5.29 -7.54
CA LYS A 35 2.26 -3.89 -7.94
C LYS A 35 2.61 -2.99 -6.75
N ILE A 36 1.98 -3.23 -5.59
CA ILE A 36 2.27 -2.55 -4.33
C ILE A 36 3.70 -2.87 -3.88
N GLN A 37 4.14 -4.12 -3.93
CA GLN A 37 5.52 -4.50 -3.57
C GLN A 37 6.54 -3.84 -4.46
N ARG A 38 6.30 -3.74 -5.77
CA ARG A 38 7.19 -2.99 -6.68
C ARG A 38 7.21 -1.49 -6.38
N LEU A 39 6.06 -0.90 -6.08
CA LEU A 39 5.97 0.51 -5.72
C LEU A 39 6.65 0.78 -4.38
N LEU A 40 6.40 -0.08 -3.39
CA LEU A 40 7.00 -0.02 -2.06
C LEU A 40 8.51 -0.27 -2.12
N ALA A 41 8.98 -1.19 -2.96
CA ALA A 41 10.40 -1.43 -3.21
C ALA A 41 11.05 -0.23 -3.91
N LYS A 42 10.33 0.46 -4.80
CA LYS A 42 10.81 1.69 -5.44
C LYS A 42 10.84 2.88 -4.47
N VAL A 43 9.86 2.99 -3.59
CA VAL A 43 9.81 4.01 -2.52
C VAL A 43 10.86 3.75 -1.45
N ARG A 44 11.01 2.50 -1.01
CA ARG A 44 12.01 2.06 -0.02
C ARG A 44 13.43 2.02 -0.59
N GLY A 45 13.59 1.69 -1.87
CA GLY A 45 14.87 1.66 -2.57
C GLY A 45 15.29 2.99 -3.21
N GLY A 46 14.38 3.97 -3.27
CA GLY A 46 14.66 5.31 -3.82
C GLY A 46 15.25 6.29 -2.80
N GLY A 47 15.30 5.93 -1.51
CA GLY A 47 15.72 6.82 -0.43
C GLY A 47 17.12 6.59 0.14
N GLY A 48 17.89 5.62 -0.36
CA GLY A 48 19.22 5.34 0.18
C GLY A 48 19.99 4.37 -0.68
N ARG A 49 21.11 4.82 -1.22
CA ARG A 49 22.11 3.95 -1.84
C ARG A 49 22.60 2.96 -0.78
N GLY A 50 22.37 1.67 -1.02
CA GLY A 50 22.85 0.56 -0.19
C GLY A 50 22.82 -0.76 -0.98
N PRO A 51 23.95 -1.19 -1.55
CA PRO A 51 24.10 -2.42 -2.32
C PRO A 51 24.28 -3.62 -1.37
N GLY A 52 23.60 -4.73 -1.64
CA GLY A 52 23.71 -5.91 -0.77
C GLY A 52 23.00 -7.13 -1.32
N GLY A 53 23.70 -7.87 -2.17
CA GLY A 53 23.63 -9.34 -2.17
C GLY A 53 22.61 -10.03 -3.08
N ALA A 54 22.80 -9.96 -4.39
CA ALA A 54 22.41 -11.06 -5.27
C ALA A 54 23.30 -11.09 -6.52
N GLY A 55 24.33 -11.94 -6.47
CA GLY A 55 24.92 -12.61 -7.63
C GLY A 55 25.62 -11.75 -8.67
N GLY A 56 26.92 -11.47 -8.46
CA GLY A 56 27.80 -11.08 -9.56
C GLY A 56 27.89 -12.18 -10.64
N PRO A 57 28.25 -11.82 -11.88
CA PRO A 57 28.36 -12.78 -12.98
C PRO A 57 29.50 -13.77 -12.69
N ARG A 58 29.18 -15.06 -12.64
CA ARG A 58 30.19 -16.12 -12.64
C ARG A 58 30.70 -16.28 -14.07
N GLY A 59 31.83 -15.64 -14.36
CA GLY A 59 32.71 -16.00 -15.45
C GLY A 59 33.88 -16.82 -14.90
N HIS A 60 33.99 -18.07 -15.38
CA HIS A 60 35.20 -18.79 -15.78
C HIS A 60 34.77 -20.14 -16.34
#